data_AF-A0A2V9WSJ2-F1
#
_entry.id   AF-A0A2V9WSJ2-F1
#
_cell.length_a   1.000
_cell.length_b   1.000
_cell.length_c   1.000
_cell.angle_alpha   90.00
_cell.angle_beta   90.00
_cell.angle_gamma   90.00
#
_symmetry.space_group_name_H-M   'P 1'
#
loop_
_entity.id
_entity.type
_entity.pdbx_description
1 polymer ?
#
loop_
_entity_poly.entity_id
_entity_poly.type
_entity_poly.pdbx_seq_one_letter_code
_entity_poly.pdbx_strand_id
1 'polypeptide(L)'
;DCERGFILDGFPRTPVQAEWLDRFLQGKLFDNQKPCGQPVVMNISVGYNQMLRRISGRQSCPTCGRIYNVHSKPPRMANTCDLDGSRLETRQDDREDVVAERLKAYERQTFPLVD
;
A
#
# COMPACT_ATOMS: atom_id res chain seq x y z
N ASP A 1 19.20 -1.44 -12.35
CA ASP A 1 19.00 -1.60 -10.90
C ASP A 1 18.01 -2.68 -10.47
N CYS A 2 17.17 -3.23 -11.35
CA CYS A 2 16.22 -4.31 -10.98
C CYS A 2 16.61 -5.69 -11.52
N GLU A 3 17.89 -5.91 -11.85
CA GLU A 3 18.35 -7.16 -12.49
C GLU A 3 18.20 -8.41 -11.62
N ARG A 4 18.15 -8.22 -10.29
CA ARG A 4 17.99 -9.31 -9.31
C ARG A 4 16.53 -9.58 -8.97
N GLY A 5 15.60 -8.82 -9.55
CA GLY A 5 14.17 -8.86 -9.23
C GLY A 5 13.64 -7.51 -8.76
N PHE A 6 12.33 -7.45 -8.56
CA PHE A 6 11.59 -6.27 -8.13
C PHE A 6 10.36 -6.68 -7.32
N ILE A 7 9.84 -5.75 -6.53
CA ILE A 7 8.56 -5.87 -5.82
C ILE A 7 7.65 -4.78 -6.38
N LEU A 8 6.46 -5.17 -6.84
CA LEU A 8 5.43 -4.24 -7.27
C LEU A 8 4.52 -3.98 -6.07
N ASP A 9 4.66 -2.82 -5.44
CA ASP A 9 3.82 -2.41 -4.31
C ASP A 9 2.61 -1.62 -4.83
N GLY A 10 1.44 -2.26 -4.76
CA GLY A 10 0.19 -1.65 -5.21
C GLY A 10 0.12 -1.44 -6.73
N PHE A 11 0.75 -2.32 -7.50
CA PHE A 11 0.54 -2.45 -8.94
C PHE A 11 0.60 -3.95 -9.29
N PRO A 12 -0.32 -4.47 -10.14
CA PRO A 12 -1.45 -3.80 -10.77
C PRO A 12 -2.63 -3.60 -9.80
N ARG A 13 -3.49 -2.62 -10.07
CA ARG A 13 -4.75 -2.37 -9.35
C ARG A 13 -6.00 -2.43 -10.23
N THR A 14 -5.83 -2.57 -11.54
CA THR A 14 -6.93 -2.67 -12.51
C THR A 14 -6.66 -3.80 -13.51
N PRO A 15 -7.71 -4.34 -14.17
CA PRO A 15 -7.55 -5.37 -15.20
C PRO A 15 -6.62 -4.95 -16.34
N VAL A 16 -6.74 -3.71 -16.82
CA VAL A 16 -5.89 -3.16 -17.88
C VAL A 16 -4.42 -3.12 -17.46
N GLN A 17 -4.12 -2.83 -16.19
CA GLN A 17 -2.75 -2.86 -15.67
C GLN A 17 -2.22 -4.29 -15.55
N ALA A 18 -3.06 -5.24 -15.17
CA ALA A 18 -2.70 -6.65 -15.11
C ALA A 18 -2.38 -7.19 -16.50
N GLU A 19 -3.23 -6.92 -17.50
CA GLU A 19 -2.97 -7.31 -18.90
C GLU A 19 -1.67 -6.70 -19.44
N TRP A 20 -1.39 -5.44 -19.11
CA TRP A 20 -0.13 -4.80 -19.50
C TRP A 20 1.07 -5.47 -18.83
N LEU A 21 0.96 -5.76 -17.54
CA LEU A 21 2.02 -6.43 -16.78
C LEU A 21 2.31 -7.82 -17.35
N ASP A 22 1.29 -8.59 -17.70
CA ASP A 22 1.45 -9.90 -18.31
C ASP A 22 2.24 -9.82 -19.62
N ARG A 23 1.88 -8.89 -20.52
CA ARG A 23 2.62 -8.69 -21.78
C ARG A 23 4.06 -8.26 -21.52
N PHE A 24 4.27 -7.36 -20.57
CA PHE A 24 5.61 -6.90 -20.18
C PHE A 24 6.46 -8.05 -19.64
N LEU A 25 5.90 -8.87 -18.76
CA LEU A 25 6.58 -10.01 -18.17
C LEU A 25 6.85 -11.10 -19.20
N GLN A 26 5.93 -11.40 -20.12
CA GLN A 26 6.20 -12.31 -21.24
C GLN A 26 7.41 -11.84 -22.06
N GLY A 27 7.46 -10.54 -22.42
CA GLY A 27 8.60 -9.98 -23.15
C GLY A 27 9.94 -9.97 -22.39
N LYS A 28 9.95 -10.20 -21.07
CA LYS A 28 11.14 -10.18 -20.21
C LYS A 28 11.52 -11.54 -19.64
N LEU A 29 10.56 -12.44 -19.43
CA LEU A 29 10.74 -13.80 -18.91
C LEU A 29 11.26 -14.76 -19.98
N PHE A 30 10.95 -14.51 -21.25
CA PHE A 30 11.38 -15.36 -22.38
C PHE A 30 12.65 -14.86 -23.09
N ASP A 31 13.31 -13.83 -22.56
CA ASP A 31 14.64 -13.43 -23.02
C ASP A 31 15.68 -14.33 -22.33
N ASN A 32 16.24 -15.28 -23.09
CA ASN A 32 16.90 -16.54 -22.67
C ASN A 32 18.15 -16.44 -21.76
N GLN A 33 18.41 -15.29 -21.12
CA GLN A 33 19.66 -15.05 -20.38
C GLN A 33 19.52 -15.11 -18.85
N LYS A 34 18.33 -14.90 -18.27
CA LYS A 34 18.10 -15.08 -16.82
C LYS A 34 16.65 -15.49 -16.56
N PRO A 35 16.38 -16.71 -16.06
CA PRO A 35 15.02 -17.07 -15.64
C PRO A 35 14.64 -16.22 -14.42
N CYS A 36 13.83 -15.17 -14.62
CA CYS A 36 13.00 -14.68 -13.54
C CYS A 36 12.02 -15.82 -13.21
N GLY A 37 11.98 -16.25 -11.95
CA GLY A 37 11.00 -17.25 -11.53
C GLY A 37 9.56 -16.78 -11.79
N GLN A 38 8.59 -17.69 -11.67
CA GLN A 38 7.18 -17.31 -11.75
C GLN A 38 6.88 -16.19 -10.73
N PRO A 39 6.19 -15.12 -11.13
CA PRO A 39 5.82 -14.06 -10.22
C PRO A 39 4.92 -14.61 -9.12
N VAL A 40 5.19 -14.23 -7.87
CA VAL A 40 4.36 -14.58 -6.72
C VAL A 40 3.49 -13.39 -6.38
N VAL A 41 2.19 -13.63 -6.25
CA VAL A 41 1.21 -12.60 -5.84
C VAL A 41 0.85 -12.83 -4.38
N MET A 42 1.09 -11.82 -3.53
CA MET A 42 0.70 -11.85 -2.12
C MET A 42 -0.55 -11.00 -1.90
N ASN A 43 -1.68 -11.64 -1.61
CA ASN A 43 -2.90 -10.95 -1.22
C ASN A 43 -2.95 -10.78 0.31
N ILE A 44 -3.04 -9.53 0.78
CA ILE A 44 -3.14 -9.21 2.20
C ILE A 44 -4.61 -8.91 2.52
N SER A 45 -5.32 -9.89 3.05
CA SER A 45 -6.73 -9.74 3.45
C SER A 45 -6.85 -9.14 4.84
N VAL A 46 -7.54 -8.00 4.94
CA VAL A 46 -7.80 -7.28 6.19
C VAL A 46 -9.26 -6.84 6.21
N GLY A 47 -9.95 -7.05 7.34
CA GLY A 47 -11.36 -6.67 7.48
C GLY A 47 -11.58 -5.15 7.39
N TYR A 48 -12.70 -4.75 6.80
CA TYR A 48 -13.07 -3.34 6.54
C TYR A 48 -12.87 -2.42 7.75
N ASN A 49 -13.44 -2.77 8.91
CA ASN A 49 -13.33 -1.95 10.13
C ASN A 49 -11.90 -1.86 10.68
N GLN A 50 -11.04 -2.85 10.38
CA GLN A 50 -9.62 -2.79 10.75
C GLN A 50 -8.86 -1.88 9.80
N MET A 51 -9.15 -1.94 8.49
CA MET A 51 -8.59 -1.02 7.49
C MET A 51 -8.96 0.43 7.78
N LEU A 52 -10.24 0.71 8.03
CA LEU A 52 -10.72 2.05 8.34
C LEU A 52 -9.96 2.64 9.54
N ARG A 53 -9.92 1.92 10.68
CA ARG A 53 -9.18 2.33 11.88
C ARG A 53 -7.67 2.50 11.65
N ARG A 54 -7.08 1.65 10.79
CA ARG A 54 -5.65 1.73 10.48
C ARG A 54 -5.32 2.99 9.69
N ILE A 55 -6.16 3.35 8.71
CA ILE A 55 -5.93 4.49 7.83
C ILE A 55 -6.33 5.79 8.54
N SER A 56 -7.55 5.89 9.06
CA SER A 56 -8.05 7.12 9.69
C SER A 56 -7.30 7.52 10.96
N GLY A 57 -6.72 6.53 11.66
CA GLY A 57 -5.92 6.78 12.84
C GLY A 57 -4.45 7.10 12.57
N ARG A 58 -3.97 7.06 11.32
CA ARG A 58 -2.55 7.22 10.99
C ARG A 58 -2.07 8.65 11.20
N GLN A 59 -0.95 8.78 11.90
CA GLN A 59 -0.22 10.05 12.03
C GLN A 59 1.25 9.83 11.68
N SER A 60 1.89 10.81 11.06
CA SER A 60 3.32 10.75 10.70
C SER A 60 4.07 11.96 11.22
N CYS A 61 5.29 11.73 11.71
CA CYS A 61 6.20 12.83 11.98
C CYS A 61 6.79 13.36 10.66
N PRO A 62 6.67 14.66 10.36
CA PRO A 62 7.23 15.23 9.13
C PRO A 62 8.76 15.28 9.14
N THR A 63 9.39 15.18 10.31
CA THR A 63 10.86 15.29 10.46
C THR A 63 11.55 13.93 10.34
N CYS A 64 11.18 12.95 11.17
CA CYS A 64 11.82 11.62 11.16
C CYS A 64 11.06 10.54 10.39
N GLY A 65 9.88 10.84 9.85
CA GLY A 65 9.06 9.89 9.08
C GLY A 65 8.41 8.79 9.93
N ARG A 66 8.56 8.80 11.26
CA ARG A 66 7.95 7.78 12.13
C ARG A 66 6.43 7.82 12.02
N ILE A 67 5.84 6.64 11.87
CA ILE A 67 4.39 6.45 11.77
C ILE A 67 3.83 6.00 13.13
N TYR A 68 2.75 6.65 13.52
CA TYR A 68 1.91 6.38 14.68
C TYR A 68 0.50 6.02 14.24
N ASN A 69 -0.27 5.42 15.14
CA ASN A 69 -1.70 5.26 14.96
C ASN A 69 -2.41 5.51 16.29
N VAL A 70 -3.38 6.41 16.32
CA VAL A 70 -4.04 6.84 17.56
C VAL A 70 -4.73 5.70 18.32
N HIS A 71 -5.05 4.58 17.66
CA HIS A 71 -5.69 3.42 18.26
C HIS A 71 -4.71 2.31 18.64
N SER A 72 -3.75 1.98 17.76
CA SER A 72 -2.88 0.80 17.95
C SER A 72 -1.46 1.13 18.39
N LYS A 73 -0.98 2.34 18.13
CA LYS A 73 0.36 2.81 18.48
C LYS A 73 0.34 4.33 18.70
N PRO A 74 -0.34 4.81 19.76
CA PRO A 74 -0.42 6.22 20.04
C PRO A 74 0.96 6.76 20.45
N PRO A 75 1.25 8.04 20.18
CA PRO A 75 2.41 8.71 20.78
C PRO A 75 2.25 8.81 22.29
N ARG A 76 3.36 8.97 23.02
CA ARG A 76 3.35 9.19 24.47
C ARG A 76 2.65 10.48 24.85
N MET A 77 2.79 11.51 24.02
CA MET A 77 2.10 12.79 24.15
C MET A 77 1.29 13.06 22.89
N ALA A 78 0.02 13.44 23.06
CA ALA A 78 -0.90 13.62 21.94
C ALA A 78 -0.36 14.65 20.93
N ASN A 79 -0.36 14.27 19.65
CA ASN A 79 0.13 15.07 18.53
C ASN A 79 1.63 15.41 18.57
N THR A 80 2.44 14.68 19.34
CA THR A 80 3.88 14.93 19.47
C THR A 80 4.67 13.66 19.17
N CYS A 81 5.71 13.77 18.36
CA CYS A 81 6.61 12.65 18.08
C CYS A 81 7.47 12.31 19.29
N ASP A 82 7.51 11.03 19.65
CA ASP A 82 8.28 10.51 20.78
C ASP A 82 9.81 10.60 20.61
N LEU A 83 10.30 10.87 19.39
CA LEU A 83 11.74 10.87 19.08
C LEU A 83 12.33 12.29 19.00
N ASP A 84 11.64 13.19 18.31
CA ASP A 84 12.15 14.53 17.97
C ASP A 84 11.27 15.66 18.52
N GLY A 85 10.11 15.36 19.13
CA GLY A 85 9.19 16.35 19.67
C GLY A 85 8.38 17.12 18.63
N SER A 86 8.55 16.84 17.33
CA SER A 86 7.79 17.52 16.27
C SER A 86 6.29 17.21 16.35
N ARG A 87 5.47 18.17 15.90
CA ARG A 87 4.02 17.98 15.79
C ARG A 87 3.72 16.91 14.75
N LEU A 88 2.90 15.92 15.11
CA LEU A 88 2.45 14.89 14.20
C LEU A 88 1.40 15.43 13.23
N GLU A 89 1.45 14.93 12.00
CA GLU A 89 0.53 15.31 10.93
C GLU A 89 -0.29 14.10 10.48
N THR A 90 -1.55 14.35 10.13
CA THR A 90 -2.42 13.36 9.48
C THR A 90 -2.48 13.69 8.00
N ARG A 91 -2.38 12.68 7.14
CA ARG A 91 -2.43 12.93 5.71
C ARG A 91 -3.86 13.30 5.30
N GLN A 92 -3.99 14.22 4.35
CA GLN A 92 -5.30 14.67 3.89
C GLN A 92 -6.15 13.53 3.29
N ASP A 93 -5.50 12.52 2.71
CA ASP A 93 -6.13 11.34 2.11
C ASP A 93 -6.56 10.26 3.12
N ASP A 94 -6.29 10.45 4.41
CA ASP A 94 -6.66 9.54 5.50
C ASP A 94 -8.00 9.90 6.16
N ARG A 95 -8.74 10.88 5.64
CA ARG A 95 -10.10 11.19 6.11
C ARG A 95 -11.07 10.05 5.81
N GLU A 96 -12.00 9.77 6.73
CA GLU A 96 -12.93 8.63 6.60
C GLU A 96 -13.72 8.61 5.29
N ASP A 97 -14.19 9.76 4.81
CA ASP A 97 -14.91 9.89 3.53
C ASP A 97 -14.03 9.49 2.34
N VAL A 98 -12.76 9.91 2.34
CA VAL A 98 -11.78 9.56 1.32
C VAL A 98 -11.41 8.08 1.40
N VAL A 99 -11.25 7.54 2.61
CA VAL A 99 -10.94 6.11 2.84
C VAL A 99 -12.09 5.22 2.35
N ALA A 100 -13.33 5.59 2.63
CA ALA A 100 -14.49 4.85 2.17
C ALA A 100 -14.56 4.78 0.63
N GLU A 101 -14.33 5.90 -0.06
CA GLU A 101 -14.28 5.92 -1.53
C GLU A 101 -13.12 5.11 -2.10
N ARG A 102 -11.94 5.13 -1.45
CA ARG A 102 -10.79 4.29 -1.85
C ARG A 102 -11.10 2.80 -1.69
N LEU A 103 -11.82 2.41 -0.64
CA LEU A 103 -12.23 1.03 -0.43
C LEU A 103 -13.26 0.58 -1.47
N LYS A 104 -14.25 1.42 -1.81
CA LYS A 104 -15.18 1.13 -2.91
C LYS A 104 -14.47 0.98 -4.26
N ALA A 105 -13.46 1.83 -4.53
CA ALA A 105 -12.67 1.72 -5.76
C ALA A 105 -11.88 0.42 -5.81
N TYR A 106 -11.28 0.00 -4.68
CA TYR A 106 -10.61 -1.30 -4.56
C TYR A 106 -11.57 -2.47 -4.85
N GLU A 107 -12.76 -2.48 -4.25
CA GLU A 107 -13.77 -3.51 -4.48
C GLU A 107 -14.19 -3.61 -5.96
N ARG A 108 -14.27 -2.48 -6.66
CA ARG A 108 -14.70 -2.45 -8.07
C ARG A 108 -13.60 -2.80 -9.07
N GLN A 109 -12.36 -2.42 -8.78
CA GLN A 109 -11.28 -2.44 -9.78
C GLN A 109 -10.17 -3.44 -9.45
N THR A 110 -9.88 -3.64 -8.17
CA THR A 110 -8.75 -4.45 -7.73
C THR A 110 -9.20 -5.82 -7.23
N PHE A 111 -10.34 -5.93 -6.54
CA PHE A 111 -10.88 -7.21 -6.10
C PHE A 111 -11.11 -8.22 -7.24
N PRO A 112 -11.60 -7.82 -8.45
CA PRO A 112 -11.72 -8.73 -9.58
C PRO A 112 -10.40 -9.30 -10.12
N LEU A 113 -9.24 -8.83 -9.64
CA LEU A 113 -7.94 -9.42 -9.97
C LEU A 113 -7.59 -10.61 -9.07
N VAL A 114 -8.30 -10.79 -7.96
CA VAL A 114 -8.07 -11.84 -6.97
C VAL A 114 -8.94 -13.08 -7.24
N ASP A 115 -10.13 -12.88 -7.82
CA ASP A 115 -11.06 -13.94 -8.25
C ASP A 115 -10.63 -14.60 -9.57
#